data_AF-A0A2H6GUD2-F1
#
_entry.id   AF-A0A2H6GUD2-F1
#
_cell.length_a   1.000
_cell.length_b   1.000
_cell.length_c   1.000
_cell.angle_alpha   90.00
_cell.angle_beta   90.00
_cell.angle_gamma   90.00
#
_symmetry.space_group_name_H-M   'P 1'
#
loop_
_entity.id
_entity.type
_entity.pdbx_description
1 polymer ?
#
loop_
_entity_poly.entity_id
_entity_poly.type
_entity_poly.pdbx_seq_one_letter_code
_entity_poly.pdbx_strand_id
1 'polypeptide(L)'
;MRSLELLLRAKKTGVAAPLEEVLDTVEERSPADLKHAILELLNRLDEGDGADYNAVLKESGLSDNELDQTLNALLSESEIYEPKIGKFKKV
;
A
#
# COMPACT_ATOMS: atom_id res chain seq x y z
N MET A 1 -35.10 -26.73 -4.35
CA MET A 1 -35.46 -25.41 -3.77
C MET A 1 -34.95 -25.33 -2.35
N ARG A 2 -33.70 -24.90 -2.16
CA ARG A 2 -33.20 -24.44 -0.84
C ARG A 2 -32.13 -23.37 -1.04
N SER A 3 -32.43 -22.44 -1.94
CA SER A 3 -31.70 -21.20 -2.14
C SER A 3 -32.29 -20.16 -1.19
N LEU A 4 -31.86 -20.11 0.08
CA LEU A 4 -31.98 -18.87 0.88
C LEU A 4 -31.24 -18.82 2.25
N GLU A 5 -30.73 -19.92 2.81
CA GLU A 5 -30.23 -19.88 4.21
C GLU A 5 -28.76 -19.49 4.39
N LEU A 6 -28.01 -19.17 3.33
CA LEU A 6 -26.59 -18.78 3.46
C LEU A 6 -26.34 -17.26 3.52
N LEU A 7 -27.40 -16.44 3.49
CA LEU A 7 -27.31 -14.97 3.46
C LEU A 7 -27.48 -14.26 4.82
N LEU A 8 -27.56 -14.99 5.94
CA LEU A 8 -27.68 -14.38 7.27
C LEU A 8 -26.64 -14.90 8.26
N ARG A 9 -25.39 -14.45 8.09
CA ARG A 9 -24.48 -14.29 9.23
C ARG A 9 -23.56 -13.09 9.07
N ALA A 10 -24.14 -11.98 8.60
CA ALA A 10 -23.59 -10.67 8.92
C ALA A 10 -23.81 -10.42 10.43
N LYS A 11 -22.77 -9.86 11.07
CA LYS A 11 -22.72 -9.37 12.46
C LYS A 11 -22.33 -10.42 13.49
N LYS A 12 -21.04 -10.44 13.85
CA LYS A 12 -20.49 -10.20 15.21
C LYS A 12 -19.00 -10.62 15.20
N THR A 13 -18.13 -9.80 15.78
CA THR A 13 -16.66 -9.93 15.97
C THR A 13 -15.85 -9.88 14.66
N GLY A 14 -14.93 -8.95 14.39
CA GLY A 14 -13.89 -8.40 15.26
C GLY A 14 -12.64 -9.27 15.13
N VAL A 15 -11.63 -8.77 14.40
CA VAL A 15 -10.23 -9.27 14.25
C VAL A 15 -9.96 -10.26 13.10
N ALA A 16 -8.88 -9.94 12.38
CA ALA A 16 -8.12 -10.68 11.37
C ALA A 16 -8.76 -10.86 9.98
N ALA A 17 -8.50 -9.88 9.10
CA ALA A 17 -8.49 -10.14 7.67
C ALA A 17 -7.35 -11.14 7.36
N PRO A 18 -7.60 -12.23 6.60
CA PRO A 18 -6.57 -13.20 6.23
C PRO A 18 -5.55 -12.55 5.29
N LEU A 19 -4.27 -12.74 5.60
CA LEU A 19 -3.14 -12.48 4.72
C LEU A 19 -3.10 -13.56 3.63
N GLU A 20 -4.03 -13.50 2.68
CA GLU A 20 -4.00 -14.34 1.48
C GLU A 20 -3.96 -13.44 0.23
N GLU A 21 -2.87 -13.63 -0.51
CA GLU A 21 -2.70 -13.35 -1.94
C GLU A 21 -2.75 -11.89 -2.39
N VAL A 22 -1.60 -11.23 -2.36
CA VAL A 22 -1.31 -10.07 -3.22
C VAL A 22 -0.06 -10.41 -4.02
N LEU A 23 -0.24 -11.28 -5.02
CA LEU A 23 -0.29 -10.92 -6.45
C LEU A 23 1.09 -10.99 -7.09
N ASP A 24 1.40 -12.22 -7.50
CA ASP A 24 2.29 -12.52 -8.62
C ASP A 24 1.50 -12.25 -9.92
N THR A 25 1.50 -11.00 -10.37
CA THR A 25 1.03 -10.63 -11.72
C THR A 25 1.88 -9.47 -12.23
N VAL A 26 2.78 -9.79 -13.14
CA VAL A 26 3.50 -8.84 -13.98
C VAL A 26 2.55 -8.32 -15.06
N GLU A 27 1.48 -7.64 -14.64
CA GLU A 27 0.66 -6.81 -15.53
C GLU A 27 1.32 -5.43 -15.62
N GLU A 28 1.22 -4.78 -16.78
CA GLU A 28 1.65 -3.39 -16.98
C GLU A 28 1.03 -2.51 -15.88
N ARG A 29 1.77 -2.25 -14.80
CA ARG A 29 1.26 -1.47 -13.68
C ARG A 29 1.03 -0.06 -14.20
N SER A 30 -0.21 0.38 -14.23
CA SER A 30 -0.47 1.78 -14.60
C SER A 30 0.18 2.69 -13.54
N PRO A 31 0.57 3.94 -13.90
CA PRO A 31 1.12 4.87 -12.93
C PRO A 31 0.21 5.10 -11.71
N ALA A 32 -1.11 4.95 -11.88
CA ALA A 32 -2.09 5.06 -10.80
C ALA A 32 -2.04 3.85 -9.85
N ASP A 33 -1.83 2.65 -10.39
CA ASP A 33 -1.70 1.42 -9.61
C ASP A 33 -0.40 1.40 -8.81
N LEU A 34 0.71 1.89 -9.42
CA LEU A 34 1.99 2.06 -8.73
C LEU A 34 1.87 2.98 -7.53
N LYS A 35 1.22 4.14 -7.70
CA LYS A 35 0.97 5.08 -6.60
C LYS A 35 0.18 4.46 -5.47
N HIS A 36 -0.90 3.74 -5.78
CA HIS A 36 -1.69 3.04 -4.76
C HIS A 36 -0.86 1.98 -4.03
N ALA A 37 -0.10 1.17 -4.75
CA ALA A 37 0.76 0.15 -4.17
C ALA A 37 1.81 0.77 -3.21
N ILE A 38 2.41 1.89 -3.60
CA ILE A 38 3.36 2.62 -2.74
C ILE A 38 2.67 3.21 -1.51
N LEU A 39 1.48 3.79 -1.64
CA LEU A 39 0.73 4.31 -0.48
C LEU A 39 0.40 3.22 0.55
N GLU A 40 -0.06 2.06 0.09
CA GLU A 40 -0.32 0.90 0.96
C GLU A 40 0.98 0.39 1.61
N LEU A 41 2.08 0.36 0.83
CA LEU A 41 3.38 -0.04 1.34
C LEU A 41 3.92 0.91 2.40
N LEU A 42 3.78 2.23 2.21
CA LEU A 42 4.18 3.25 3.18
C LEU A 42 3.40 3.10 4.50
N ASN A 43 2.09 2.89 4.44
CA ASN A 43 1.28 2.64 5.63
C ASN A 43 1.71 1.37 6.36
N ARG A 44 2.04 0.30 5.62
CA ARG A 44 2.49 -0.98 6.21
C ARG A 44 3.86 -0.86 6.88
N LEU A 45 4.75 -0.04 6.35
CA LEU A 45 6.12 0.16 6.83
C LEU A 45 6.28 1.34 7.80
N ASP A 46 5.20 2.07 8.10
CA ASP A 46 5.22 3.19 9.04
C ASP A 46 5.29 2.68 10.50
N GLU A 47 6.44 2.90 11.14
CA GLU A 47 6.68 2.58 12.55
C GLU A 47 6.31 3.73 13.52
N GLY A 48 5.65 4.78 13.02
CA GLY A 48 5.23 5.98 13.75
C GLY A 48 5.84 7.27 13.18
N ASP A 49 7.08 7.18 12.69
CA ASP A 49 7.87 8.28 12.14
C ASP A 49 7.93 8.29 10.60
N GLY A 50 7.10 7.49 9.93
CA GLY A 50 7.13 7.27 8.48
C GLY A 50 7.98 6.06 8.08
N ALA A 51 7.73 5.57 6.86
CA ALA A 51 8.42 4.45 6.26
C ALA A 51 9.78 4.86 5.67
N ASP A 52 10.79 4.00 5.82
CA ASP A 52 12.13 4.22 5.28
C ASP A 52 12.20 4.05 3.76
N TYR A 53 12.86 4.96 3.07
CA TYR A 53 13.10 4.83 1.62
C TYR A 53 13.68 3.46 1.24
N ASN A 54 14.73 3.01 1.94
CA ASN A 54 15.39 1.75 1.60
C ASN A 54 14.49 0.54 1.87
N ALA A 55 13.63 0.62 2.90
CA ALA A 55 12.65 -0.44 3.18
C ALA A 55 11.59 -0.49 2.08
N VAL A 56 11.08 0.66 1.64
CA VAL A 56 10.11 0.78 0.55
C VAL A 56 10.71 0.29 -0.76
N LEU A 57 11.95 0.67 -1.08
CA LEU A 57 12.67 0.21 -2.27
C LEU A 57 12.82 -1.31 -2.29
N LYS A 58 13.24 -1.90 -1.16
CA LYS A 58 13.42 -3.34 -1.03
C LYS A 58 12.11 -4.12 -1.16
N GLU A 59 11.03 -3.63 -0.54
CA GLU A 59 9.73 -4.32 -0.51
C GLU A 59 8.89 -4.09 -1.79
N SER A 60 9.06 -2.94 -2.46
CA SER A 60 8.33 -2.62 -3.69
C SER A 60 8.85 -3.35 -4.92
N GLY A 61 10.14 -3.74 -4.89
CA GLY A 61 10.83 -4.34 -6.04
C GLY A 61 10.99 -3.39 -7.23
N LEU A 62 10.80 -2.08 -7.01
CA LEU A 62 11.00 -1.05 -8.03
C LEU A 62 12.49 -0.71 -8.17
N SER A 63 12.84 -0.10 -9.30
CA SER A 63 14.12 0.61 -9.39
C SER A 63 14.09 1.90 -8.56
N ASP A 64 15.27 2.36 -8.15
CA ASP A 64 15.49 3.61 -7.42
C ASP A 64 14.80 4.80 -8.12
N ASN A 65 15.00 4.92 -9.44
CA ASN A 65 14.39 5.97 -10.25
C ASN A 65 12.85 5.87 -10.31
N GLU A 66 12.27 4.67 -10.42
CA GLU A 66 10.82 4.50 -10.43
C GLU A 66 10.19 4.85 -9.09
N LEU A 67 10.83 4.45 -7.98
CA LEU A 67 10.38 4.80 -6.65
C LEU A 67 10.46 6.31 -6.43
N ASP A 68 11.59 6.94 -6.79
CA ASP A 68 11.79 8.38 -6.69
C ASP A 68 10.73 9.15 -7.46
N GLN A 69 10.47 8.77 -8.71
CA GLN A 69 9.45 9.41 -9.53
C GLN A 69 8.06 9.28 -8.91
N THR A 70 7.74 8.10 -8.36
CA THR A 70 6.45 7.84 -7.72
C THR A 70 6.28 8.64 -6.44
N LEU A 71 7.29 8.67 -5.57
CA LEU A 71 7.27 9.44 -4.32
C LEU A 71 7.17 10.95 -4.61
N ASN A 72 7.91 11.47 -5.59
CA ASN A 72 7.83 12.88 -5.99
C ASN A 72 6.45 13.25 -6.52
N ALA A 73 5.80 12.37 -7.27
CA ALA A 73 4.42 12.58 -7.72
C ALA A 73 3.44 12.61 -6.53
N LEU A 74 3.55 11.66 -5.59
CA LEU A 74 2.72 11.61 -4.39
C LEU A 74 2.93 12.82 -3.46
N LEU A 75 4.17 13.29 -3.32
CA LEU A 75 4.50 14.53 -2.58
C LEU A 75 3.85 15.74 -3.24
N SER A 76 3.95 15.85 -4.56
CA SER A 76 3.36 16.95 -5.34
C SER A 76 1.83 16.96 -5.24
N GLU A 77 1.22 15.78 -5.14
CA GLU A 77 -0.22 15.58 -4.97
C GLU A 77 -0.69 15.75 -3.51
N SER A 78 0.24 15.97 -2.57
CA SER A 78 -0.04 16.06 -1.12
C SER A 78 -0.70 14.80 -0.55
N GLU A 79 -0.44 13.64 -1.15
CA GLU A 79 -0.88 12.32 -0.66
C GLU A 79 0.07 11.78 0.43
N ILE A 80 1.33 12.20 0.38
CA ILE A 80 2.37 11.87 1.36
C ILE A 80 3.16 13.11 1.77
N TYR A 81 3.88 13.00 2.88
CA TYR A 81 4.82 14.00 3.37
C TYR A 81 6.08 13.34 3.95
N GLU A 82 7.14 14.13 4.11
CA GLU A 82 8.44 13.69 4.63
C GLU A 82 8.65 14.23 6.06
N PRO A 83 8.26 13.48 7.12
CA PRO A 83 8.49 13.92 8.51
C PRO A 83 9.97 14.03 8.88
N LYS A 84 10.83 13.23 8.26
CA LYS A 84 12.29 13.19 8.47
C LYS A 84 12.96 12.84 7.15
N ILE A 85 14.19 13.31 6.95
CA ILE A 85 14.97 13.01 5.73
C ILE A 85 15.00 11.49 5.48
N GLY A 86 14.52 11.08 4.30
CA GLY A 86 14.43 9.68 3.87
C GLY A 86 13.28 8.88 4.48
N LYS A 87 12.33 9.53 5.18
CA LYS A 87 11.13 8.91 5.76
C LYS A 87 9.87 9.48 5.13
N PHE A 88 8.98 8.63 4.63
CA PHE A 88 7.75 9.05 3.97
C PHE A 88 6.52 8.54 4.71
N LYS A 89 5.51 9.40 4.86
CA LYS A 89 4.28 9.08 5.57
C LYS A 89 3.07 9.58 4.80
N LYS A 90 2.01 8.77 4.76
CA LYS A 90 0.73 9.18 4.17
C LYS A 90 0.11 10.30 5.00
N VAL A 91 -0.46 11.31 4.32
CA VAL A 91 -1.15 12.45 4.95
C VAL A 91 -2.41 11.99 5.71
#